data_AF-A0A8H6GGV9-F1
#
_entry.id   AF-A0A8H6GGV9-F1
#
_cell.length_a   1.000
_cell.length_b   1.000
_cell.length_c   1.000
_cell.angle_alpha   90.00
_cell.angle_beta   90.00
_cell.angle_gamma   90.00
#
_symmetry.space_group_name_H-M   'P 1'
#
loop_
_entity.id
_entity.type
_entity.pdbx_description
1 polymer ?
#
loop_
_entity_poly.entity_id
_entity_poly.type
_entity_poly.pdbx_seq_one_letter_code
_entity_poly.pdbx_strand_id
1 'polypeptide(L)'
;MAPRAPTASRFMPSISTKRKRDVKDSGKTQDFDEANDPPIRPKKAARTANSTRPKTTVPSASKDAEKIYADALKALDKRVDELDKKVKVMSGNSSAITSANYATSARKHMGAIKKLVAMDTTLAFNLLLSMADASHTDLDATWKMCGTPCDSSIPTFKLLDEALLPLIEAREKPACLADGLPEIPKRWTLKDADVGVFKTGRPNKQQRGQMYRQKLAWEKNRRQARRERREKTEDWVKVALSDLLEERDYLSAYGVKGYLPKSIARLEELLKEARTV
;
A
#
# COMPACT_ATOMS: atom_id res chain seq x y z
N MET A 1 -43.05 -53.35 21.80
CA MET A 1 -42.57 -51.95 21.80
C MET A 1 -42.77 -51.35 20.41
N ALA A 2 -43.44 -50.21 20.34
CA ALA A 2 -43.35 -49.27 19.21
C ALA A 2 -42.39 -48.11 19.64
N PRO A 3 -41.97 -47.16 18.77
CA PRO A 3 -42.38 -46.97 17.37
C PRO A 3 -41.22 -46.83 16.34
N ARG A 4 -41.62 -46.69 15.07
CA ARG A 4 -40.80 -46.27 13.93
C ARG A 4 -40.67 -44.73 13.86
N ALA A 5 -39.83 -44.29 12.92
CA ALA A 5 -39.90 -43.02 12.16
C ALA A 5 -39.25 -41.77 12.80
N PRO A 6 -38.86 -40.74 12.00
CA PRO A 6 -39.12 -40.58 10.57
C PRO A 6 -37.90 -40.35 9.66
N THR A 7 -37.96 -40.97 8.48
CA THR A 7 -37.39 -40.40 7.25
C THR A 7 -38.17 -39.15 6.87
N ALA A 8 -37.56 -37.97 7.02
CA ALA A 8 -38.14 -36.71 6.58
C ALA A 8 -37.59 -36.31 5.20
N SER A 9 -38.34 -36.63 4.14
CA SER A 9 -38.18 -35.95 2.85
C SER A 9 -38.57 -34.48 3.03
N ARG A 10 -37.71 -33.56 2.58
CA ARG A 10 -38.16 -32.23 2.15
C ARG A 10 -37.26 -31.70 1.04
N PHE A 11 -37.70 -31.94 -0.20
CA PHE A 11 -37.45 -31.04 -1.31
C PHE A 11 -37.73 -29.59 -0.86
N MET A 12 -36.80 -28.69 -1.15
CA MET A 12 -37.03 -27.25 -1.14
C MET A 12 -36.86 -26.74 -2.57
N PRO A 13 -37.95 -26.49 -3.32
CA PRO A 13 -37.85 -25.81 -4.60
C PRO A 13 -37.45 -24.35 -4.38
N SER A 14 -36.44 -23.88 -5.08
CA SER A 14 -36.05 -22.47 -5.08
C SER A 14 -37.14 -21.63 -5.75
N ILE A 15 -37.84 -20.81 -4.97
CA ILE A 15 -38.82 -19.85 -5.50
C ILE A 15 -38.06 -18.77 -6.27
N SER A 16 -38.18 -18.81 -7.59
CA SER A 16 -37.70 -17.74 -8.46
C SER A 16 -38.83 -16.72 -8.69
N THR A 17 -38.59 -15.46 -8.32
CA THR A 17 -39.53 -14.36 -8.62
C THR A 17 -38.81 -13.09 -9.06
N LYS A 18 -38.75 -12.96 -10.38
CA LYS A 18 -38.99 -11.76 -11.20
C LYS A 18 -38.52 -10.37 -10.70
N ARG A 19 -37.59 -9.82 -11.50
CA ARG A 19 -37.43 -8.42 -11.91
C ARG A 19 -38.56 -7.45 -11.54
N LYS A 20 -38.19 -6.24 -11.12
CA LYS A 20 -38.78 -5.00 -11.67
C LYS A 20 -37.68 -4.13 -12.30
N ARG A 21 -37.95 -3.66 -13.51
CA ARG A 21 -37.41 -2.40 -14.03
C ARG A 21 -38.46 -1.35 -13.70
N ASP A 22 -38.06 -0.12 -13.48
CA ASP A 22 -38.93 1.02 -13.77
C ASP A 22 -38.18 1.98 -14.71
N VAL A 23 -38.87 2.36 -15.77
CA VAL A 23 -38.46 3.37 -16.76
C VAL A 23 -39.49 4.47 -16.65
N LYS A 24 -39.04 5.72 -16.55
CA LYS A 24 -39.84 6.84 -17.03
C LYS A 24 -38.95 7.96 -17.53
N ASP A 25 -38.91 8.07 -18.84
CA ASP A 25 -38.55 9.28 -19.59
C ASP A 25 -39.84 10.08 -19.85
N SER A 26 -39.74 11.42 -19.90
CA SER A 26 -40.57 12.35 -20.68
C SER A 26 -40.62 13.75 -20.03
N GLY A 27 -40.48 14.81 -20.85
CA GLY A 27 -40.98 16.15 -20.51
C GLY A 27 -39.95 17.28 -20.71
N LYS A 28 -40.28 18.28 -21.52
CA LYS A 28 -39.37 19.34 -21.98
C LYS A 28 -40.07 20.71 -22.01
N THR A 29 -39.31 21.76 -21.64
CA THR A 29 -39.43 23.19 -22.05
C THR A 29 -40.60 24.09 -21.60
N GLN A 30 -40.20 25.30 -21.11
CA GLN A 30 -40.79 26.65 -21.32
C GLN A 30 -42.15 27.00 -20.68
N ASP A 31 -42.51 28.27 -20.44
CA ASP A 31 -41.84 29.56 -20.12
C ASP A 31 -43.00 30.53 -19.75
N PHE A 32 -42.79 31.58 -18.96
CA PHE A 32 -43.38 32.93 -19.15
C PHE A 32 -42.99 33.92 -18.03
N ASP A 33 -42.80 35.18 -18.42
CA ASP A 33 -42.41 36.33 -17.61
C ASP A 33 -43.50 36.84 -16.65
N GLU A 34 -43.12 37.68 -15.66
CA GLU A 34 -43.34 39.14 -15.71
C GLU A 34 -42.66 39.87 -14.52
N ALA A 35 -42.20 41.10 -14.72
CA ALA A 35 -41.41 41.87 -13.76
C ALA A 35 -42.17 43.09 -13.20
N ASN A 36 -41.83 43.53 -11.97
CA ASN A 36 -41.92 44.94 -11.54
C ASN A 36 -41.20 45.17 -10.19
N ASP A 37 -40.62 46.36 -9.98
CA ASP A 37 -39.65 46.73 -8.92
C ASP A 37 -39.67 48.29 -8.73
N PRO A 38 -38.94 48.95 -7.77
CA PRO A 38 -38.45 48.49 -6.45
C PRO A 38 -38.87 49.16 -5.10
N PRO A 39 -39.09 50.48 -4.90
CA PRO A 39 -38.15 51.21 -4.04
C PRO A 39 -38.70 52.01 -2.82
N ILE A 40 -37.94 52.04 -1.71
CA ILE A 40 -37.42 53.26 -0.99
C ILE A 40 -36.52 52.85 0.22
N ARG A 41 -35.42 53.59 0.46
CA ARG A 41 -34.47 53.44 1.60
C ARG A 41 -34.49 54.66 2.53
N PRO A 42 -34.03 54.53 3.79
CA PRO A 42 -32.81 55.26 4.23
C PRO A 42 -31.96 54.47 5.27
N LYS A 43 -30.74 54.82 5.70
CA LYS A 43 -29.60 55.61 5.15
C LYS A 43 -28.29 55.13 5.86
N LYS A 44 -27.13 55.44 5.30
CA LYS A 44 -25.77 55.02 5.75
C LYS A 44 -25.37 55.46 7.17
N ALA A 45 -24.48 54.69 7.78
CA ALA A 45 -23.24 55.20 8.40
C ALA A 45 -22.05 54.32 7.94
N ALA A 46 -20.84 54.87 7.86
CA ALA A 46 -19.68 54.17 7.30
C ALA A 46 -18.35 54.59 7.95
N ARG A 47 -17.43 53.62 8.11
CA ARG A 47 -15.95 53.68 7.90
C ARG A 47 -15.13 52.91 8.96
N THR A 48 -14.14 52.19 8.41
CA THR A 48 -12.78 51.93 8.93
C THR A 48 -12.59 51.21 10.28
N ALA A 49 -12.01 50.01 10.20
CA ALA A 49 -10.60 49.81 10.56
C ALA A 49 -10.02 48.58 9.83
N ASN A 50 -8.79 48.68 9.33
CA ASN A 50 -8.05 47.52 8.83
C ASN A 50 -7.63 46.65 10.03
N SER A 51 -7.91 45.35 9.98
CA SER A 51 -7.21 44.36 10.81
C SER A 51 -6.82 43.18 9.93
N THR A 52 -5.63 43.26 9.36
CA THR A 52 -4.98 42.16 8.65
C THR A 52 -4.58 41.10 9.66
N ARG A 53 -5.54 40.29 10.11
CA ARG A 53 -5.27 39.13 10.97
C ARG A 53 -4.51 38.10 10.12
N PRO A 54 -3.29 37.68 10.47
CA PRO A 54 -2.60 36.64 9.72
C PRO A 54 -3.42 35.36 9.80
N LYS A 55 -3.96 34.90 8.66
CA LYS A 55 -4.45 33.52 8.56
C LYS A 55 -3.22 32.63 8.54
N THR A 56 -2.94 31.97 9.66
CA THR A 56 -2.00 30.85 9.72
C THR A 56 -2.53 29.74 8.80
N THR A 57 -2.03 29.69 7.57
CA THR A 57 -2.55 28.86 6.45
C THR A 57 -2.16 27.37 6.52
N VAL A 58 -1.54 26.95 7.62
CA VAL A 58 -0.98 25.61 7.86
C VAL A 58 -2.00 24.45 7.81
N PRO A 59 -3.29 24.57 8.19
CA PRO A 59 -4.21 23.42 8.25
C PRO A 59 -4.60 22.78 6.90
N SER A 60 -4.34 23.45 5.77
CA SER A 60 -4.68 22.93 4.44
C SER A 60 -3.57 22.04 3.87
N ALA A 61 -2.32 22.51 3.94
CA ALA A 61 -1.16 21.82 3.39
C ALA A 61 -0.93 20.43 4.00
N SER A 62 -1.10 20.23 5.32
CA SER A 62 -0.95 18.89 5.92
C SER A 62 -2.05 17.94 5.44
N LYS A 63 -3.31 18.39 5.38
CA LYS A 63 -4.44 17.59 4.88
C LYS A 63 -4.30 17.23 3.41
N ASP A 64 -3.76 18.13 2.60
CA ASP A 64 -3.45 17.87 1.20
C ASP A 64 -2.29 16.86 1.06
N ALA A 65 -1.25 16.95 1.90
CA ALA A 65 -0.15 15.98 1.94
C ALA A 65 -0.62 14.58 2.39
N GLU A 66 -1.38 14.48 3.48
CA GLU A 66 -2.03 13.26 3.96
C GLU A 66 -2.89 12.60 2.87
N LYS A 67 -3.66 13.40 2.12
CA LYS A 67 -4.47 12.92 1.01
C LYS A 67 -3.61 12.40 -0.14
N ILE A 68 -2.58 13.13 -0.56
CA ILE A 68 -1.64 12.69 -1.60
C ILE A 68 -0.96 11.37 -1.19
N TYR A 69 -0.57 11.25 0.08
CA TYR A 69 0.02 10.05 0.66
C TYR A 69 -0.93 8.85 0.60
N ALA A 70 -2.16 9.00 1.12
CA ALA A 70 -3.18 7.95 1.13
C ALA A 70 -3.59 7.51 -0.28
N ASP A 71 -3.81 8.46 -1.21
CA ASP A 71 -4.13 8.16 -2.60
C ASP A 71 -2.95 7.44 -3.31
N ALA A 72 -1.70 7.82 -3.02
CA ALA A 72 -0.52 7.17 -3.57
C ALA A 72 -0.35 5.74 -3.04
N LEU A 73 -0.53 5.50 -1.74
CA LEU A 73 -0.51 4.15 -1.15
C LEU A 73 -1.60 3.26 -1.74
N LYS A 74 -2.83 3.75 -1.81
CA LYS A 74 -3.98 3.03 -2.38
C LYS A 74 -3.75 2.67 -3.85
N ALA A 75 -3.15 3.59 -4.62
CA ALA A 75 -2.77 3.32 -6.01
C ALA A 75 -1.62 2.31 -6.12
N LEU A 76 -0.63 2.35 -5.23
CA LEU A 76 0.48 1.42 -5.18
C LEU A 76 0.00 -0.01 -4.87
N ASP A 77 -0.81 -0.18 -3.82
CA ASP A 77 -1.40 -1.48 -3.47
C ASP A 77 -2.29 -2.05 -4.58
N LYS A 78 -3.09 -1.20 -5.23
CA LYS A 78 -3.90 -1.61 -6.36
C LYS A 78 -3.03 -2.19 -7.49
N ARG A 79 -1.85 -1.62 -7.74
CA ARG A 79 -0.90 -2.15 -8.75
C ARG A 79 -0.25 -3.46 -8.34
N VAL A 80 0.11 -3.62 -7.06
CA VAL A 80 0.60 -4.90 -6.53
C VAL A 80 -0.48 -5.98 -6.65
N ASP A 81 -1.71 -5.70 -6.19
CA ASP A 81 -2.87 -6.59 -6.33
C ASP A 81 -3.18 -6.95 -7.80
N GLU A 82 -2.96 -6.03 -8.75
CA GLU A 82 -3.11 -6.28 -10.20
C GLU A 82 -2.02 -7.20 -10.76
N LEU A 83 -0.77 -7.06 -10.31
CA LEU A 83 0.35 -7.91 -10.72
C LEU A 83 0.24 -9.31 -10.10
N ASP A 84 -0.09 -9.42 -8.82
CA ASP A 84 -0.31 -10.69 -8.11
C ASP A 84 -1.43 -11.50 -8.79
N LYS A 85 -2.53 -10.84 -9.20
CA LYS A 85 -3.61 -11.47 -9.98
C LYS A 85 -3.12 -12.00 -11.33
N LYS A 86 -2.21 -11.30 -12.02
CA LYS A 86 -1.62 -11.77 -13.29
C LYS A 86 -0.71 -12.98 -13.07
N VAL A 87 0.16 -12.95 -12.05
CA VAL A 87 1.01 -14.10 -11.68
C VAL A 87 0.15 -15.33 -11.42
N LYS A 88 -0.93 -15.18 -10.63
CA LYS A 88 -1.91 -16.25 -10.36
C LYS A 88 -2.53 -16.84 -11.62
N VAL A 89 -2.96 -16.00 -12.57
CA VAL A 89 -3.64 -16.43 -13.80
C VAL A 89 -2.69 -17.18 -14.74
N MET A 90 -1.45 -16.73 -14.87
CA MET A 90 -0.46 -17.39 -15.74
C MET A 90 0.01 -18.76 -15.21
N SER A 91 -0.11 -19.00 -13.90
CA SER A 91 0.31 -20.24 -13.22
C SER A 91 1.80 -20.58 -13.50
N GLY A 92 2.16 -21.85 -13.71
CA GLY A 92 3.56 -22.28 -13.91
C GLY A 92 4.28 -21.67 -15.11
N ASN A 93 3.55 -21.00 -16.00
CA ASN A 93 4.07 -20.30 -17.18
C ASN A 93 4.36 -18.80 -16.92
N SER A 94 4.51 -18.36 -15.67
CA SER A 94 4.54 -16.93 -15.30
C SER A 94 5.77 -16.11 -15.77
N SER A 95 6.56 -16.59 -16.74
CA SER A 95 7.83 -15.97 -17.17
C SER A 95 7.72 -14.54 -17.71
N ALA A 96 6.51 -14.00 -17.85
CA ALA A 96 6.25 -12.63 -18.29
C ALA A 96 6.13 -11.60 -17.15
N ILE A 97 6.12 -12.03 -15.88
CA ILE A 97 6.15 -11.13 -14.71
C ILE A 97 7.37 -11.49 -13.85
N THR A 98 8.18 -10.49 -13.53
CA THR A 98 9.38 -10.56 -12.68
C THR A 98 9.45 -9.35 -11.74
N SER A 99 10.45 -9.31 -10.86
CA SER A 99 10.78 -8.16 -10.00
C SER A 99 10.80 -6.84 -10.77
N ALA A 100 11.35 -6.82 -11.98
CA ALA A 100 11.36 -5.64 -12.86
C ALA A 100 9.96 -5.06 -13.14
N ASN A 101 8.90 -5.86 -13.19
CA ASN A 101 7.53 -5.37 -13.40
C ASN A 101 7.00 -4.63 -12.15
N TYR A 102 7.30 -5.16 -10.96
CA TYR A 102 6.95 -4.53 -9.68
C TYR A 102 7.75 -3.23 -9.50
N ALA A 103 9.06 -3.27 -9.76
CA ALA A 103 9.95 -2.13 -9.73
C ALA A 103 9.47 -1.01 -10.69
N THR A 104 9.19 -1.36 -11.95
CA THR A 104 8.64 -0.44 -12.96
C THR A 104 7.27 0.11 -12.56
N SER A 105 6.49 -0.62 -11.76
CA SER A 105 5.23 -0.12 -11.21
C SER A 105 5.46 0.86 -10.06
N ALA A 106 6.27 0.49 -9.06
CA ALA A 106 6.61 1.34 -7.91
C ALA A 106 7.20 2.68 -8.38
N ARG A 107 8.12 2.66 -9.35
CA ARG A 107 8.72 3.84 -9.99
C ARG A 107 7.71 4.91 -10.44
N LYS A 108 6.49 4.54 -10.83
CA LYS A 108 5.46 5.48 -11.31
C LYS A 108 4.96 6.43 -10.21
N HIS A 109 5.17 6.08 -8.95
CA HIS A 109 4.74 6.87 -7.79
C HIS A 109 5.75 7.97 -7.39
N MET A 110 6.92 8.05 -8.05
CA MET A 110 7.90 9.12 -7.82
C MET A 110 7.34 10.54 -8.04
N GLY A 111 6.29 10.69 -8.86
CA GLY A 111 5.59 11.97 -9.02
C GLY A 111 4.82 12.42 -7.77
N ALA A 112 4.34 11.48 -6.94
CA ALA A 112 3.73 11.78 -5.65
C ALA A 112 4.81 12.11 -4.61
N ILE A 113 5.92 11.34 -4.58
CA ILE A 113 7.09 11.63 -3.75
C ILE A 113 7.56 13.07 -3.94
N LYS A 114 7.81 13.52 -5.18
CA LYS A 114 8.26 14.90 -5.46
C LYS A 114 7.32 15.98 -4.92
N LYS A 115 6.01 15.72 -4.85
CA LYS A 115 5.04 16.64 -4.23
C LYS A 115 5.12 16.60 -2.71
N LEU A 116 5.17 15.41 -2.13
CA LEU A 116 5.29 15.22 -0.68
C LEU A 116 6.58 15.82 -0.14
N VAL A 117 7.73 15.68 -0.80
CA VAL A 117 9.01 16.28 -0.34
C VAL A 117 8.90 17.81 -0.14
N ALA A 118 8.05 18.49 -0.89
CA ALA A 118 7.82 19.94 -0.77
C ALA A 118 6.75 20.32 0.28
N MET A 119 6.07 19.34 0.90
CA MET A 119 4.95 19.55 1.83
C MET A 119 5.21 18.91 3.20
N ASP A 120 5.64 17.65 3.20
CA ASP A 120 5.91 16.80 4.36
C ASP A 120 6.97 15.73 3.98
N THR A 121 8.19 15.90 4.50
CA THR A 121 9.31 14.99 4.27
C THR A 121 9.14 13.63 4.96
N THR A 122 8.36 13.56 6.05
CA THR A 122 8.07 12.32 6.78
C THR A 122 7.10 11.43 5.99
N LEU A 123 6.04 12.01 5.44
CA LEU A 123 5.12 11.29 4.54
C LEU A 123 5.81 10.87 3.23
N ALA A 124 6.71 11.71 2.68
CA ALA A 124 7.53 11.34 1.53
C ALA A 124 8.42 10.11 1.84
N PHE A 125 9.11 10.13 2.98
CA PHE A 125 9.95 9.03 3.45
C PHE A 125 9.15 7.73 3.65
N ASN A 126 8.02 7.79 4.37
CA ASN A 126 7.16 6.63 4.63
C ASN A 126 6.55 6.06 3.33
N LEU A 127 6.28 6.90 2.32
CA LEU A 127 5.81 6.44 1.01
C LEU A 127 6.95 5.77 0.24
N LEU A 128 8.17 6.30 0.33
CA LEU A 128 9.32 5.76 -0.39
C LEU A 128 9.75 4.38 0.14
N LEU A 129 9.74 4.17 1.46
CA LEU A 129 9.89 2.84 2.06
C LEU A 129 8.77 1.88 1.63
N SER A 130 7.53 2.37 1.52
CA SER A 130 6.41 1.56 1.01
C SER A 130 6.53 1.24 -0.48
N MET A 131 7.16 2.12 -1.27
CA MET A 131 7.51 1.87 -2.67
C MET A 131 8.65 0.86 -2.82
N ALA A 132 9.63 0.86 -1.91
CA ALA A 132 10.71 -0.12 -1.88
C ALA A 132 10.18 -1.53 -1.57
N ASP A 133 9.39 -1.68 -0.51
CA ASP A 133 8.66 -2.91 -0.12
C ASP A 133 7.75 -3.47 -1.25
N ALA A 134 7.18 -2.58 -2.07
CA ALA A 134 6.36 -2.93 -3.24
C ALA A 134 7.16 -3.16 -4.54
N SER A 135 8.49 -2.97 -4.55
CA SER A 135 9.30 -2.95 -5.78
C SER A 135 9.76 -4.32 -6.29
N HIS A 136 9.65 -5.37 -5.48
CA HIS A 136 10.06 -6.73 -5.85
C HIS A 136 8.97 -7.79 -5.58
N THR A 137 7.99 -7.50 -4.71
CA THR A 137 7.01 -8.46 -4.15
C THR A 137 7.66 -9.69 -3.51
N ASP A 138 6.84 -10.68 -3.18
CA ASP A 138 7.27 -12.01 -2.74
C ASP A 138 7.72 -12.85 -3.96
N LEU A 139 9.01 -13.18 -3.97
CA LEU A 139 9.71 -13.87 -5.05
C LEU A 139 9.45 -15.37 -5.10
N ASP A 140 8.97 -15.98 -4.01
CA ASP A 140 8.59 -17.40 -3.95
C ASP A 140 7.32 -17.71 -4.76
N ALA A 141 6.81 -16.76 -5.54
CA ALA A 141 5.68 -16.96 -6.42
C ALA A 141 6.03 -17.85 -7.63
N THR A 142 7.21 -17.68 -8.25
CA THR A 142 7.77 -18.61 -9.25
C THR A 142 9.30 -18.55 -9.37
N TRP A 143 9.90 -19.68 -9.78
CA TRP A 143 11.34 -19.88 -9.98
C TRP A 143 12.05 -18.93 -10.96
N LYS A 144 11.31 -18.08 -11.70
CA LYS A 144 11.83 -17.10 -12.66
C LYS A 144 11.69 -15.64 -12.20
N MET A 145 11.22 -15.40 -10.98
CA MET A 145 11.20 -14.05 -10.37
C MET A 145 12.61 -13.57 -9.97
N CYS A 146 13.59 -14.46 -9.99
CA CYS A 146 14.79 -14.40 -9.16
C CYS A 146 16.08 -14.39 -10.01
N GLY A 147 16.90 -13.34 -9.88
CA GLY A 147 18.32 -13.36 -10.26
C GLY A 147 18.66 -13.64 -11.74
N THR A 148 17.69 -13.78 -12.63
CA THR A 148 17.94 -14.00 -14.07
C THR A 148 18.65 -12.79 -14.68
N PRO A 149 19.56 -12.95 -15.67
CA PRO A 149 20.30 -11.85 -16.30
C PRO A 149 19.45 -10.74 -16.93
N CYS A 150 18.14 -10.95 -17.08
CA CYS A 150 17.17 -9.97 -17.57
C CYS A 150 16.43 -9.20 -16.45
N ASP A 151 16.76 -9.38 -15.16
CA ASP A 151 16.14 -8.58 -14.10
C ASP A 151 16.62 -7.12 -14.15
N SER A 152 15.72 -6.25 -14.60
CA SER A 152 15.89 -4.81 -14.73
C SER A 152 15.32 -4.03 -13.53
N SER A 153 15.25 -4.67 -12.36
CA SER A 153 14.89 -4.05 -11.08
C SER A 153 15.94 -3.04 -10.57
N ILE A 154 17.25 -3.32 -10.77
CA ILE A 154 18.39 -2.56 -10.24
C ILE A 154 18.32 -1.04 -10.50
N PRO A 155 18.00 -0.53 -11.71
CA PRO A 155 17.86 0.91 -11.95
C PRO A 155 16.77 1.56 -11.08
N THR A 156 15.72 0.83 -10.72
CA THR A 156 14.70 1.33 -9.78
C THR A 156 15.22 1.32 -8.35
N PHE A 157 15.93 0.27 -7.92
CA PHE A 157 16.53 0.26 -6.58
C PHE A 157 17.51 1.43 -6.39
N LYS A 158 18.36 1.73 -7.39
CA LYS A 158 19.23 2.92 -7.40
C LYS A 158 18.43 4.23 -7.30
N LEU A 159 17.37 4.38 -8.09
CA LEU A 159 16.49 5.55 -8.05
C LEU A 159 15.79 5.74 -6.69
N LEU A 160 15.38 4.66 -6.05
CA LEU A 160 14.79 4.70 -4.71
C LEU A 160 15.85 5.03 -3.64
N ASP A 161 17.05 4.46 -3.75
CA ASP A 161 18.19 4.73 -2.86
C ASP A 161 18.60 6.22 -2.91
N GLU A 162 18.79 6.75 -4.11
CA GLU A 162 19.12 8.17 -4.36
C GLU A 162 18.03 9.14 -3.89
N ALA A 163 16.77 8.72 -3.91
CA ALA A 163 15.65 9.52 -3.42
C ALA A 163 15.44 9.41 -1.90
N LEU A 164 15.90 8.33 -1.26
CA LEU A 164 15.69 8.07 0.17
C LEU A 164 16.79 8.73 1.03
N LEU A 165 18.04 8.74 0.55
CA LEU A 165 19.17 9.41 1.19
C LEU A 165 18.88 10.84 1.69
N PRO A 166 18.46 11.80 0.85
CA PRO A 166 18.21 13.17 1.32
C PRO A 166 17.04 13.25 2.33
N LEU A 167 16.13 12.27 2.34
CA LEU A 167 15.04 12.19 3.31
C LEU A 167 15.49 11.57 4.65
N ILE A 168 16.50 10.70 4.64
CA ILE A 168 17.18 10.22 5.84
C ILE A 168 17.96 11.38 6.48
N GLU A 169 18.68 12.16 5.67
CA GLU A 169 19.53 13.27 6.15
C GLU A 169 18.74 14.49 6.63
N ALA A 170 17.60 14.81 5.99
CA ALA A 170 16.77 15.95 6.35
C ALA A 170 15.81 15.68 7.53
N ARG A 171 15.71 14.44 8.02
CA ARG A 171 14.78 14.06 9.09
C ARG A 171 15.44 14.17 10.46
N GLU A 172 14.72 14.76 11.41
CA GLU A 172 15.17 14.87 12.80
C GLU A 172 15.44 13.49 13.40
N LYS A 173 16.59 13.35 14.08
CA LYS A 173 16.99 12.10 14.73
C LYS A 173 15.99 11.76 15.84
N PRO A 174 15.64 10.47 16.04
CA PRO A 174 14.73 10.09 17.12
C PRO A 174 15.36 10.45 18.48
N ALA A 175 14.58 11.09 19.35
CA ALA A 175 15.05 11.57 20.66
C ALA A 175 15.48 10.42 21.60
N CYS A 176 14.87 9.25 21.44
CA CYS A 176 15.28 8.01 22.08
C CYS A 176 15.20 6.83 21.10
N LEU A 177 16.06 5.85 21.29
CA LEU A 177 16.03 4.59 20.54
C LEU A 177 15.11 3.59 21.28
N ALA A 178 14.19 2.93 20.56
CA ALA A 178 13.24 2.01 21.18
C ALA A 178 13.89 0.69 21.56
N ASP A 179 13.73 0.21 22.81
CA ASP A 179 14.35 -1.04 23.29
C ASP A 179 14.02 -2.26 22.41
N GLY A 180 12.77 -2.31 21.92
CA GLY A 180 12.31 -3.26 20.91
C GLY A 180 11.39 -2.59 19.90
N LEU A 181 11.34 -3.15 18.69
CA LEU A 181 10.36 -2.74 17.68
C LEU A 181 9.07 -3.57 17.80
N PRO A 182 7.89 -3.01 17.47
CA PRO A 182 6.69 -3.80 17.29
C PRO A 182 6.94 -4.98 16.33
N GLU A 183 6.49 -6.17 16.75
CA GLU A 183 6.66 -7.39 15.97
C GLU A 183 5.83 -7.30 14.68
N ILE A 184 6.41 -7.82 13.60
CA ILE A 184 5.77 -7.92 12.29
C ILE A 184 5.72 -9.39 11.91
N PRO A 185 4.62 -9.88 11.31
CA PRO A 185 4.55 -11.24 10.80
C PRO A 185 5.77 -11.55 9.92
N LYS A 186 6.48 -12.63 10.25
CA LYS A 186 7.51 -13.22 9.37
C LYS A 186 6.94 -13.43 7.96
N ARG A 187 7.81 -13.56 6.95
CA ARG A 187 7.38 -13.99 5.61
C ARG A 187 6.65 -15.32 5.63
N TRP A 188 5.67 -15.47 4.74
CA TRP A 188 4.92 -16.71 4.61
C TRP A 188 5.81 -17.86 4.11
N THR A 189 5.72 -19.04 4.75
CA THR A 189 6.39 -20.25 4.29
C THR A 189 5.39 -21.39 4.05
N LEU A 190 5.84 -22.46 3.37
CA LEU A 190 5.03 -23.67 3.19
C LEU A 190 4.58 -24.34 4.51
N LYS A 191 5.24 -24.02 5.65
CA LYS A 191 4.85 -24.50 6.99
C LYS A 191 3.65 -23.72 7.56
N ASP A 192 3.41 -22.51 7.08
CA ASP A 192 2.31 -21.62 7.49
C ASP A 192 1.05 -21.84 6.63
N ALA A 193 0.98 -22.99 5.95
CA ALA A 193 -0.09 -23.36 5.03
C ALA A 193 -1.19 -24.17 5.74
N ASP A 194 -2.33 -23.54 6.00
CA ASP A 194 -3.50 -24.22 6.56
C ASP A 194 -4.33 -24.92 5.45
N VAL A 195 -3.88 -26.11 5.03
CA VAL A 195 -4.53 -26.92 3.98
C VAL A 195 -4.60 -28.41 4.30
N GLY A 196 -4.33 -28.78 5.56
CA GLY A 196 -4.28 -30.15 6.06
C GLY A 196 -3.14 -31.01 5.50
N VAL A 197 -3.06 -32.25 5.96
CA VAL A 197 -2.01 -33.20 5.55
C VAL A 197 -2.19 -33.61 4.08
N PHE A 198 -1.09 -33.63 3.32
CA PHE A 198 -1.11 -34.07 1.93
C PHE A 198 -1.23 -35.59 1.83
N LYS A 199 -2.37 -36.09 1.33
CA LYS A 199 -2.63 -37.53 1.13
C LYS A 199 -1.55 -38.28 0.31
N THR A 200 -0.82 -37.56 -0.54
CA THR A 200 0.24 -38.08 -1.42
C THR A 200 1.62 -37.48 -1.11
N GLY A 201 1.79 -36.81 0.05
CA GLY A 201 2.98 -36.05 0.39
C GLY A 201 3.18 -34.76 -0.43
N ARG A 202 2.33 -34.46 -1.42
CA ARG A 202 2.37 -33.24 -2.24
C ARG A 202 0.99 -32.55 -2.29
N PRO A 203 0.90 -31.21 -2.20
CA PRO A 203 -0.38 -30.51 -2.27
C PRO A 203 -1.02 -30.66 -3.65
N ASN A 204 -2.32 -30.98 -3.67
CA ASN A 204 -3.10 -31.09 -4.91
C ASN A 204 -3.41 -29.71 -5.54
N LYS A 205 -4.05 -29.66 -6.72
CA LYS A 205 -4.34 -28.39 -7.43
C LYS A 205 -5.18 -27.40 -6.60
N GLN A 206 -6.17 -27.89 -5.85
CA GLN A 206 -7.03 -27.07 -4.99
C GLN A 206 -6.27 -26.54 -3.77
N GLN A 207 -5.48 -27.40 -3.11
CA GLN A 207 -4.62 -27.03 -1.99
C GLN A 207 -3.58 -25.99 -2.43
N ARG A 208 -2.86 -26.18 -3.54
CA ARG A 208 -1.94 -25.17 -4.09
C ARG A 208 -2.64 -23.81 -4.32
N GLY A 209 -3.89 -23.83 -4.81
CA GLY A 209 -4.70 -22.62 -4.95
C GLY A 209 -5.17 -21.99 -3.62
N GLN A 210 -5.32 -22.77 -2.54
CA GLN A 210 -5.56 -22.26 -1.19
C GLN A 210 -4.29 -21.66 -0.58
N MET A 211 -3.17 -22.40 -0.60
CA MET A 211 -1.86 -21.94 -0.13
C MET A 211 -1.46 -20.61 -0.77
N TYR A 212 -1.61 -20.48 -2.09
CA TYR A 212 -1.30 -19.24 -2.81
C TYR A 212 -2.21 -18.06 -2.39
N ARG A 213 -3.48 -18.31 -2.03
CA ARG A 213 -4.37 -17.26 -1.49
C ARG A 213 -3.99 -16.86 -0.06
N GLN A 214 -3.66 -17.84 0.78
CA GLN A 214 -3.16 -17.59 2.15
C GLN A 214 -1.89 -16.74 2.09
N LYS A 215 -0.92 -17.14 1.26
CA LYS A 215 0.30 -16.39 0.99
C LYS A 215 0.07 -14.94 0.57
N LEU A 216 -0.77 -14.69 -0.44
CA LEU A 216 -1.07 -13.32 -0.89
C LEU A 216 -1.74 -12.48 0.21
N ALA A 217 -2.64 -13.07 1.01
CA ALA A 217 -3.25 -12.37 2.13
C ALA A 217 -2.23 -12.09 3.25
N TRP A 218 -1.34 -13.04 3.53
CA TRP A 218 -0.28 -12.94 4.52
C TRP A 218 0.69 -11.81 4.20
N GLU A 219 1.25 -11.79 2.99
CA GLU A 219 2.18 -10.73 2.58
C GLU A 219 1.51 -9.36 2.46
N LYS A 220 0.21 -9.31 2.13
CA LYS A 220 -0.55 -8.05 2.18
C LYS A 220 -0.70 -7.54 3.62
N ASN A 221 -1.01 -8.42 4.57
CA ASN A 221 -1.12 -8.07 5.99
C ASN A 221 0.24 -7.69 6.58
N ARG A 222 1.33 -8.39 6.20
CA ARG A 222 2.71 -8.07 6.57
C ARG A 222 3.13 -6.68 6.10
N ARG A 223 2.87 -6.33 4.83
CA ARG A 223 3.11 -4.99 4.28
C ARG A 223 2.28 -3.90 4.98
N GLN A 224 1.05 -4.21 5.38
CA GLN A 224 0.21 -3.29 6.16
C GLN A 224 0.79 -3.08 7.58
N ALA A 225 1.17 -4.16 8.27
CA ALA A 225 1.81 -4.08 9.59
C ALA A 225 3.11 -3.26 9.56
N ARG A 226 3.90 -3.36 8.48
CA ARG A 226 5.10 -2.52 8.26
C ARG A 226 4.78 -1.04 8.16
N ARG A 227 3.73 -0.65 7.44
CA ARG A 227 3.30 0.75 7.36
C ARG A 227 2.85 1.27 8.72
N GLU A 228 2.01 0.51 9.40
CA GLU A 228 1.56 0.89 10.75
C GLU A 228 2.73 1.00 11.74
N ARG A 229 3.75 0.14 11.63
CA ARG A 229 4.99 0.28 12.42
C ARG A 229 5.74 1.56 12.08
N ARG A 230 5.86 1.92 10.80
CA ARG A 230 6.49 3.18 10.32
C ARG A 230 5.72 4.45 10.74
N GLU A 231 4.41 4.34 10.97
CA GLU A 231 3.55 5.46 11.38
C GLU A 231 3.46 5.60 12.92
N LYS A 232 3.48 4.49 13.66
CA LYS A 232 3.28 4.46 15.12
C LYS A 232 4.57 4.50 15.96
N THR A 233 5.73 4.20 15.37
CA THR A 233 7.01 4.09 16.10
C THR A 233 7.86 5.34 15.88
N GLU A 234 8.27 6.01 16.96
CA GLU A 234 9.12 7.21 16.89
C GLU A 234 10.56 6.91 16.42
N ASP A 235 11.10 5.73 16.76
CA ASP A 235 12.40 5.23 16.28
C ASP A 235 12.31 4.79 14.80
N TRP A 236 12.15 5.78 13.94
CA TRP A 236 12.08 5.62 12.49
C TRP A 236 13.37 5.05 11.90
N VAL A 237 14.52 5.26 12.56
CA VAL A 237 15.83 4.75 12.12
C VAL A 237 15.87 3.23 12.25
N LYS A 238 15.57 2.66 13.42
CA LYS A 238 15.52 1.20 13.58
C LYS A 238 14.42 0.56 12.74
N VAL A 239 13.26 1.18 12.62
CA VAL A 239 12.17 0.64 11.78
C VAL A 239 12.57 0.59 10.31
N ALA A 240 13.08 1.69 9.75
CA ALA A 240 13.50 1.75 8.35
C ALA A 240 14.66 0.78 8.07
N LEU A 241 15.64 0.70 8.98
CA LEU A 241 16.76 -0.23 8.84
C LEU A 241 16.29 -1.68 8.90
N SER A 242 15.42 -2.04 9.85
CA SER A 242 14.82 -3.37 9.96
C SER A 242 14.07 -3.77 8.68
N ASP A 243 13.22 -2.89 8.15
CA ASP A 243 12.44 -3.14 6.93
C ASP A 243 13.37 -3.38 5.73
N LEU A 244 14.39 -2.52 5.55
CA LEU A 244 15.30 -2.58 4.41
C LEU A 244 16.28 -3.75 4.47
N LEU A 245 16.80 -4.11 5.65
CA LEU A 245 17.67 -5.28 5.82
C LEU A 245 16.92 -6.58 5.52
N GLU A 246 15.69 -6.74 6.03
CA GLU A 246 14.89 -7.96 5.79
C GLU A 246 14.54 -8.14 4.30
N GLU A 247 14.30 -7.05 3.55
CA GLU A 247 14.14 -7.12 2.08
C GLU A 247 15.46 -7.34 1.35
N ARG A 248 16.56 -6.68 1.74
CA ARG A 248 17.90 -6.90 1.17
C ARG A 248 18.30 -8.38 1.25
N ASP A 249 18.15 -8.97 2.42
CA ASP A 249 18.63 -10.33 2.70
C ASP A 249 17.76 -11.38 2.00
N TYR A 250 16.45 -11.14 1.95
CA TYR A 250 15.53 -11.93 1.11
C TYR A 250 15.92 -11.85 -0.36
N LEU A 251 16.02 -10.66 -0.94
CA LEU A 251 16.41 -10.45 -2.34
C LEU A 251 17.75 -11.13 -2.67
N SER A 252 18.74 -11.04 -1.77
CA SER A 252 20.06 -11.64 -1.94
C SER A 252 20.01 -13.18 -1.96
N ALA A 253 19.14 -13.80 -1.15
CA ALA A 253 18.91 -15.25 -1.18
C ALA A 253 18.36 -15.73 -2.55
N TYR A 254 17.69 -14.85 -3.31
CA TYR A 254 17.21 -15.09 -4.67
C TYR A 254 18.14 -14.50 -5.76
N GLY A 255 19.37 -14.14 -5.40
CA GLY A 255 20.40 -13.64 -6.32
C GLY A 255 20.23 -12.18 -6.75
N VAL A 256 19.22 -11.47 -6.24
CA VAL A 256 18.96 -10.06 -6.55
C VAL A 256 19.81 -9.18 -5.62
N LYS A 257 20.77 -8.45 -6.18
CA LYS A 257 21.76 -7.64 -5.44
C LYS A 257 21.53 -6.13 -5.66
N GLY A 258 22.09 -5.31 -4.76
CA GLY A 258 22.07 -3.85 -4.90
C GLY A 258 20.76 -3.19 -4.45
N TYR A 259 20.03 -3.81 -3.52
CA TYR A 259 18.84 -3.21 -2.89
C TYR A 259 19.25 -2.13 -1.87
N LEU A 260 18.98 -0.88 -2.22
CA LEU A 260 19.15 0.34 -1.41
C LEU A 260 20.43 0.40 -0.53
N PRO A 261 21.63 0.10 -1.06
CA PRO A 261 22.83 -0.07 -0.25
C PRO A 261 23.27 1.22 0.47
N LYS A 262 23.10 2.40 -0.14
CA LYS A 262 23.55 3.65 0.48
C LYS A 262 22.64 4.06 1.64
N SER A 263 21.32 3.94 1.46
CA SER A 263 20.33 4.23 2.49
C SER A 263 20.46 3.30 3.69
N ILE A 264 20.73 2.01 3.45
CA ILE A 264 21.03 1.05 4.52
C ILE A 264 22.28 1.48 5.27
N ALA A 265 23.38 1.79 4.56
CA ALA A 265 24.63 2.24 5.20
C ALA A 265 24.43 3.51 6.05
N ARG A 266 23.70 4.52 5.54
CA ARG A 266 23.42 5.76 6.29
C ARG A 266 22.55 5.52 7.53
N LEU A 267 21.57 4.60 7.47
CA LEU A 267 20.78 4.21 8.63
C LEU A 267 21.60 3.41 9.66
N GLU A 268 22.54 2.56 9.21
CA GLU A 268 23.49 1.88 10.10
C GLU A 268 24.46 2.86 10.78
N GLU A 269 24.90 3.92 10.09
CA GLU A 269 25.68 5.02 10.68
C GLU A 269 24.88 5.78 11.74
N LEU A 270 23.67 6.25 11.40
CA LEU A 270 22.79 6.94 12.35
C LEU A 270 22.51 6.12 13.62
N LEU A 271 22.32 4.80 13.46
CA LEU A 271 22.13 3.89 14.60
C LEU A 271 23.41 3.71 15.44
N LYS A 272 24.61 3.83 14.87
CA LYS A 272 25.88 3.83 15.62
C LYS A 272 26.05 5.17 16.35
N GLU A 273 25.86 6.29 15.66
CA GLU A 273 25.91 7.65 16.22
C GLU A 273 24.98 7.77 17.46
N ALA A 274 23.75 7.26 17.36
CA ALA A 274 22.76 7.31 18.45
C ALA A 274 22.99 6.29 19.59
N ARG A 275 24.03 5.44 19.52
CA ARG A 275 24.47 4.54 20.61
C ARG A 275 25.76 5.01 21.29
N THR A 276 26.40 6.04 20.75
CA THR A 276 27.64 6.64 21.27
C THR A 276 27.41 7.94 22.04
N VAL A 277 26.15 8.34 22.20
CA VAL A 277 25.65 9.47 23.00
C VAL A 277 24.93 8.91 24.22
#